data_AF-A0A959PF65-F1
#
_entry.id   AF-A0A959PF65-F1
#
_cell.length_a   1.000
_cell.length_b   1.000
_cell.length_c   1.000
_cell.angle_alpha   90.00
_cell.angle_beta   90.00
_cell.angle_gamma   90.00
#
_symmetry.space_group_name_H-M   'P 1'
#
loop_
_entity.id
_entity.type
_entity.pdbx_description
1 polymer ?
#
loop_
_entity_poly.entity_id
_entity_poly.type
_entity_poly.pdbx_seq_one_letter_code
_entity_poly.pdbx_strand_id
1 'polypeptide(L)'
;LWSIYWVDNRSAELQPPVVGSFSDGVGLFTGADVCNGQPVIARFIWSEITDNSARWEQAFSPDAGQTWETNWIMTFQRRPA
;
A
#
# COMPACT_ATOMS: atom_id res chain seq x y z
N LEU A 1 7.02 0.18 14.23
CA LEU A 1 6.37 0.40 12.92
C LEU A 1 6.23 -0.96 12.24
N TRP A 2 5.20 -1.12 11.44
CA TRP A 2 4.95 -2.28 10.59
C TRP A 2 5.63 -2.07 9.24
N SER A 3 6.08 -3.16 8.60
CA SER A 3 6.66 -3.13 7.25
C SER A 3 5.89 -4.07 6.33
N ILE A 4 5.56 -3.62 5.13
CA ILE A 4 4.91 -4.41 4.09
C ILE A 4 5.87 -4.52 2.91
N TYR A 5 6.20 -5.74 2.51
CA TYR A 5 7.07 -6.02 1.35
C TYR A 5 6.21 -6.46 0.18
N TRP A 6 6.44 -5.87 -0.99
CA TRP A 6 5.84 -6.32 -2.23
C TRP A 6 6.66 -7.45 -2.85
N VAL A 7 5.97 -8.40 -3.49
CA VAL A 7 6.59 -9.48 -4.27
C VAL A 7 5.69 -9.80 -5.45
N ASP A 8 6.29 -10.02 -6.61
CA ASP A 8 5.61 -10.55 -7.78
C ASP A 8 6.30 -11.80 -8.32
N ASN A 9 5.63 -12.47 -9.25
CA ASN A 9 6.13 -13.71 -9.85
C ASN A 9 7.19 -13.51 -10.95
N ARG A 10 7.57 -12.25 -11.25
CA ARG A 10 8.53 -11.93 -12.31
C ARG A 10 9.95 -11.95 -11.77
N SER A 11 10.16 -11.40 -10.58
CA SER A 11 11.49 -11.42 -9.92
C SER A 11 11.58 -12.42 -8.77
N ALA A 12 10.46 -12.79 -8.14
CA ALA A 12 10.45 -13.58 -6.89
C ALA A 12 11.30 -12.96 -5.76
N GLU A 13 11.55 -11.64 -5.83
CA GLU A 13 12.31 -10.87 -4.85
C GLU A 13 11.38 -9.99 -4.01
N LEU A 14 11.73 -9.82 -2.72
CA LEU A 14 11.07 -8.83 -1.88
C LEU A 14 11.55 -7.44 -2.28
N GLN A 15 10.63 -6.60 -2.75
CA GLN A 15 10.91 -5.21 -3.07
C GLN A 15 11.09 -4.37 -1.79
N PRO A 16 11.70 -3.17 -1.87
CA PRO A 16 11.80 -2.26 -0.73
C PRO A 16 10.45 -2.10 -0.02
N PRO A 17 10.42 -2.13 1.33
CA PRO A 17 9.16 -2.12 2.05
C PRO A 17 8.54 -0.72 2.07
N VAL A 18 7.21 -0.68 2.17
CA VAL A 18 6.55 0.47 2.79
C VAL A 18 6.51 0.26 4.31
N VAL A 19 6.72 1.33 5.08
CA VAL A 19 6.78 1.30 6.54
C VAL A 19 5.75 2.26 7.11
N GLY A 20 5.08 1.85 8.17
CA GLY A 20 3.94 2.62 8.70
C GLY A 20 3.38 2.12 10.02
N SER A 21 2.22 2.65 10.38
CA SER A 21 1.48 2.26 11.58
C SER A 21 -0.02 2.49 11.38
N PHE A 22 -0.79 1.90 12.28
CA PHE A 22 -2.22 2.18 12.40
C PHE A 22 -2.46 3.29 13.43
N SER A 23 -3.34 4.21 13.09
CA SER A 23 -3.92 5.21 14.00
C SER A 23 -5.41 5.31 13.70
N ASP A 24 -6.24 5.29 14.74
CA ASP A 24 -7.70 5.49 14.62
C ASP A 24 -8.37 4.60 13.55
N GLY A 25 -7.94 3.34 13.48
CA GLY A 25 -8.46 2.35 12.53
C GLY A 25 -7.94 2.48 11.09
N VAL A 26 -7.06 3.45 10.81
CA VAL A 26 -6.43 3.65 9.50
C VAL A 26 -4.95 3.31 9.55
N GLY A 27 -4.52 2.40 8.68
CA GLY A 27 -3.13 2.08 8.47
C GLY A 27 -2.54 2.93 7.35
N LEU A 28 -1.51 3.71 7.64
CA LEU A 28 -0.80 4.52 6.64
C LEU A 28 0.66 4.09 6.56
N PHE A 29 1.11 3.73 5.36
CA PHE A 29 2.44 3.22 5.09
C PHE A 29 3.03 3.91 3.87
N THR A 30 4.32 4.27 3.93
CA THR A 30 5.03 4.84 2.79
C THR A 30 6.41 4.23 2.61
N GLY A 31 6.91 4.24 1.37
CA GLY A 31 8.23 3.71 1.04
C GLY A 31 8.69 4.21 -0.33
N ALA A 32 9.99 4.17 -0.58
CA ALA A 32 10.54 4.47 -1.89
C ALA A 32 10.28 3.28 -2.84
N ASP A 33 9.96 3.58 -4.09
CA ASP A 33 9.72 2.59 -5.13
C ASP A 33 10.17 3.14 -6.50
N VAL A 34 10.15 2.29 -7.53
CA VAL A 34 10.48 2.65 -8.91
C VAL A 34 9.33 2.22 -9.83
N CYS A 35 8.64 3.19 -10.39
CA CYS A 35 7.57 2.95 -11.37
C CYS A 35 8.08 3.33 -12.77
N ASN A 36 8.09 2.37 -13.71
CA ASN A 36 8.55 2.58 -15.09
C ASN A 36 9.95 3.22 -15.19
N GLY A 37 10.86 2.85 -14.27
CA GLY A 37 12.22 3.40 -14.19
C GLY A 37 12.33 4.79 -13.56
N GLN A 38 11.22 5.38 -13.08
CA GLN A 38 11.22 6.65 -12.37
C GLN A 38 11.07 6.41 -10.86
N PRO A 39 11.90 7.06 -10.01
CA PRO A 39 11.71 7.04 -8.56
C PRO A 39 10.35 7.63 -8.19
N VAL A 40 9.61 6.93 -7.33
CA VAL A 40 8.34 7.39 -6.77
C VAL A 40 8.30 7.08 -5.28
N ILE A 41 7.36 7.70 -4.56
CA ILE A 41 6.96 7.26 -3.23
C ILE A 41 5.69 6.42 -3.38
N ALA A 42 5.74 5.18 -2.90
CA ALA A 42 4.57 4.34 -2.72
C ALA A 42 3.88 4.65 -1.40
N ARG A 43 2.55 4.63 -1.41
CA ARG A 43 1.72 4.75 -0.22
C ARG A 43 0.64 3.68 -0.21
N PHE A 44 0.57 2.93 0.88
CA PHE A 44 -0.54 2.01 1.14
C PHE A 44 -1.42 2.56 2.26
N ILE A 45 -2.73 2.56 2.03
CA ILE A 45 -3.74 2.90 3.01
C ILE A 45 -4.60 1.67 3.27
N TRP A 46 -4.69 1.26 4.54
CA TRP A 46 -5.68 0.31 5.02
C TRP A 46 -6.77 1.09 5.75
N SER A 47 -8.02 0.95 5.33
CA SER A 47 -9.16 1.69 5.87
C SER A 47 -10.43 0.83 5.88
N GLU A 48 -11.52 1.35 6.45
CA GLU A 48 -12.83 0.68 6.49
C GLU A 48 -12.76 -0.76 7.05
N ILE A 49 -11.88 -0.95 8.05
CA ILE A 49 -11.62 -2.25 8.65
C ILE A 49 -12.75 -2.59 9.60
N THR A 50 -13.42 -3.71 9.34
CA THR A 50 -14.41 -4.32 10.22
C THR A 50 -14.05 -5.79 10.45
N ASP A 51 -14.82 -6.50 11.27
CA ASP A 51 -14.65 -7.95 11.46
C ASP A 51 -14.79 -8.75 10.14
N ASN A 52 -15.46 -8.17 9.14
CA ASN A 52 -15.86 -8.85 7.91
C ASN A 52 -15.38 -8.18 6.61
N SER A 53 -14.76 -7.01 6.68
CA SER A 53 -14.32 -6.27 5.50
C SER A 53 -13.08 -5.42 5.77
N ALA A 54 -12.37 -5.06 4.70
CA ALA A 54 -11.35 -4.03 4.72
C ALA A 54 -11.21 -3.41 3.33
N ARG A 55 -10.70 -2.19 3.28
CA ARG A 55 -10.30 -1.52 2.04
C ARG A 55 -8.79 -1.30 2.06
N TRP A 56 -8.15 -1.56 0.94
CA TRP A 56 -6.75 -1.25 0.72
C TRP A 56 -6.58 -0.40 -0.53
N GLU A 57 -5.72 0.60 -0.46
CA GLU A 57 -5.43 1.49 -1.57
C GLU A 57 -3.93 1.66 -1.73
N GLN A 58 -3.47 1.64 -2.97
CA GLN A 58 -2.12 2.01 -3.37
C GLN A 58 -2.15 3.28 -4.18
N ALA A 59 -1.25 4.19 -3.83
CA ALA A 59 -0.97 5.39 -4.59
C ALA A 59 0.54 5.57 -4.81
N PHE A 60 0.89 6.19 -5.94
CA PHE A 60 2.24 6.66 -6.21
C PHE A 60 2.29 8.17 -6.23
N SER A 61 3.43 8.70 -5.77
CA SER A 61 3.77 10.11 -5.88
C SER A 61 5.11 10.28 -6.58
N PRO A 62 5.15 10.93 -7.75
CA PRO A 62 6.39 11.22 -8.47
C PRO A 62 7.10 12.49 -7.97
N ASP A 63 6.47 13.26 -7.08
CA ASP A 63 6.89 14.62 -6.70
C ASP A 63 7.12 14.76 -5.18
N ALA A 64 7.67 13.70 -4.57
CA ALA A 64 8.01 13.63 -3.15
C ALA A 64 6.82 13.82 -2.19
N GLY A 65 5.64 13.35 -2.59
CA GLY A 65 4.43 13.31 -1.77
C GLY A 65 3.53 14.54 -1.91
N GLN A 66 3.81 15.45 -2.84
CA GLN A 66 2.98 16.64 -3.06
C GLN A 66 1.66 16.28 -3.75
N THR A 67 1.72 15.42 -4.77
CA THR A 67 0.56 14.86 -5.44
C THR A 67 0.58 13.34 -5.38
N TRP A 68 -0.61 12.73 -5.44
CA TRP A 68 -0.80 11.30 -5.31
C TRP A 68 -1.79 10.80 -6.36
N GLU A 69 -1.39 9.77 -7.08
CA GLU A 69 -2.28 9.03 -7.98
C GLU A 69 -2.61 7.68 -7.36
N THR A 70 -3.86 7.49 -6.95
CA THR A 70 -4.35 6.17 -6.53
C THR A 70 -4.50 5.29 -7.78
N ASN A 71 -3.60 4.34 -7.93
CA ASN A 71 -3.55 3.46 -9.09
C ASN A 71 -4.16 2.08 -8.83
N TRP A 72 -4.44 1.73 -7.56
CA TRP A 72 -5.10 0.48 -7.23
C TRP A 72 -5.92 0.57 -5.95
N ILE A 73 -7.15 0.06 -6.02
CA ILE A 73 -8.05 -0.15 -4.90
C ILE A 73 -8.41 -1.62 -4.82
N MET A 74 -8.32 -2.20 -3.62
CA MET A 74 -8.82 -3.54 -3.29
C MET A 74 -9.84 -3.45 -2.16
N THR A 75 -10.95 -4.17 -2.32
CA THR A 75 -11.95 -4.35 -1.26
C THR A 75 -12.00 -5.82 -0.86
N PHE A 76 -11.82 -6.08 0.43
CA PHE A 76 -11.81 -7.41 1.01
C PHE A 76 -13.16 -7.67 1.69
N GLN A 77 -13.67 -8.89 1.51
CA GLN A 77 -14.84 -9.38 2.20
C GLN A 77 -14.59 -10.79 2.71
N ARG A 78 -14.87 -11.03 3.99
CA ARG A 78 -14.81 -12.35 4.60
C ARG A 78 -15.86 -13.24 3.93
N ARG A 79 -15.44 -14.42 3.46
CA ARG A 79 -16.40 -15.42 2.98
C ARG A 79 -17.20 -15.98 4.15
N PRO A 80 -18.53 -16.10 4.02
CA PRO A 80 -19.32 -16.86 4.99
C PRO A 80 -18.79 -18.29 5.13
N ALA A 81 -19.00 -18.88 6.31
CA ALA A 81 -18.70 -20.28 6.58
C ALA A 81 -19.59 -21.22 5.76
#